data_AF-A0A1A7VHH5-F1
#
_entry.id   AF-A0A1A7VHH5-F1
#
_cell.length_a   1.000
_cell.length_b   1.000
_cell.length_c   1.000
_cell.angle_alpha   90.00
_cell.angle_beta   90.00
_cell.angle_gamma   90.00
#
_symmetry.space_group_name_H-M   'P 1'
#
loop_
_entity.id
_entity.type
_entity.pdbx_description
1 polymer ?
#
loop_
_entity_poly.entity_id
_entity_poly.type
_entity_poly.pdbx_seq_one_letter_code
_entity_poly.pdbx_strand_id
1 'polypeptide(L)'
;MSGTSSEGLLKGWMEHWKSTNGVTTGQAPEAKAEQIATTLKDNLETAFSTLDSWLAERSESNEIRNLCGKGKEDGGKFWRGSGVEPEYRKILCEAILEIKYFMNGVETKKAGKGTSPQDETPFVTPLTPEKAYARCIVGMLALSEIYGDHCKLDEVIERVQDKVSAGIQQKLNAYLVPNYRTNLDICKKITNTDLIVGRSLLHDKIKGWTDGKRAQGNRAIGWRIKMPWQYWQSVCNKNKKPEQDDPKLNKLRQQNAESMATFMNLNDTKSNTNDVSLSDILVKDEYKLPESTLKRIVRSAVSDDSGTPGASPLNMENLKQELNKEVQTQKGKNRKSSTFHHATGKKIP
;
A
#
# COMPACT_ATOMS: atom_id res chain seq x y z
N MET A 1 20.54 21.50 14.41
CA MET A 1 20.02 20.68 13.29
C MET A 1 20.67 19.31 13.38
N SER A 2 20.09 18.44 14.21
CA SER A 2 20.55 17.07 14.42
C SER A 2 19.79 16.18 13.43
N GLY A 3 20.52 15.61 12.48
CA GLY A 3 20.01 14.60 11.57
C GLY A 3 19.69 13.33 12.34
N THR A 4 18.42 13.15 12.68
CA THR A 4 17.90 11.84 13.08
C THR A 4 17.65 11.08 11.78
N SER A 5 18.42 10.02 11.50
CA SER A 5 18.02 9.05 10.48
C SER A 5 16.59 8.61 10.80
N SER A 6 15.64 8.74 9.88
CA SER A 6 14.25 8.38 10.16
C SER A 6 14.16 6.87 10.38
N GLU A 7 14.03 6.43 11.62
CA GLU A 7 14.00 5.00 12.01
C GLU A 7 12.69 4.27 11.64
N GLY A 8 11.94 4.76 10.64
CA GLY A 8 10.71 4.16 10.15
C GLY A 8 9.47 4.46 11.00
N LEU A 9 8.29 4.18 10.45
CA LEU A 9 7.02 4.31 11.19
C LEU A 9 6.80 3.13 12.15
N LEU A 10 7.41 1.98 11.87
CA LEU A 10 7.35 0.76 12.65
C LEU A 10 8.02 0.95 14.01
N LYS A 11 9.16 1.64 14.09
CA LYS A 11 9.77 1.96 15.39
C LYS A 11 8.81 2.79 16.24
N GLY A 12 8.20 3.83 15.67
CA GLY A 12 7.20 4.65 16.36
C GLY A 12 5.96 3.86 16.78
N TRP A 13 5.50 2.92 15.94
CA TRP A 13 4.45 1.97 16.29
C TRP A 13 4.85 1.13 17.53
N MET A 14 6.07 0.59 17.54
CA MET A 14 6.55 -0.30 18.60
C MET A 14 6.73 0.44 19.94
N GLU A 15 7.26 1.67 19.92
CA GLU A 15 7.39 2.53 21.09
C GLU A 15 6.03 2.88 21.70
N HIS A 16 5.06 3.20 20.86
CA HIS A 16 3.71 3.50 21.30
C HIS A 16 2.97 2.24 21.80
N TRP A 17 3.15 1.10 21.15
CA TRP A 17 2.61 -0.17 21.63
C TRP A 17 3.14 -0.51 23.03
N LYS A 18 4.43 -0.30 23.28
CA LYS A 18 5.05 -0.49 24.60
C LYS A 18 4.44 0.43 25.66
N SER A 19 4.26 1.72 25.35
CA SER A 19 3.73 2.68 26.32
C SER A 19 2.26 2.42 26.67
N THR A 20 1.49 1.84 25.76
CA THR A 20 0.06 1.58 25.94
C THR A 20 -0.25 0.21 26.53
N ASN A 21 0.53 -0.82 26.22
CA ASN A 21 0.28 -2.18 26.69
C ASN A 21 1.05 -2.53 27.98
N GLY A 22 2.07 -1.74 28.33
CA GLY A 22 3.01 -2.07 29.39
C GLY A 22 3.87 -3.27 28.99
N VAL A 23 5.16 -3.25 29.30
CA VAL A 23 5.94 -4.49 29.27
C VAL A 23 5.91 -5.06 30.67
N THR A 24 5.17 -6.14 30.87
CA THR A 24 5.28 -6.92 32.10
C THR A 24 6.69 -7.51 32.14
N THR A 25 7.49 -7.03 33.08
CA THR A 25 8.77 -7.63 33.43
C THR A 25 8.54 -9.13 33.72
N GLY A 26 9.22 -10.00 32.97
CA GLY A 26 9.12 -11.46 33.12
C GLY A 26 8.26 -12.20 32.10
N GLN A 27 7.62 -11.53 31.13
CA GLN A 27 6.96 -12.22 30.02
C GLN A 27 8.00 -12.90 29.11
N ALA A 28 7.79 -14.18 28.78
CA ALA A 28 8.69 -14.94 27.93
C ALA A 28 8.82 -14.28 26.53
N PRO A 29 10.02 -14.23 25.93
CA PRO A 29 10.25 -13.60 24.62
C PRO A 29 9.30 -14.09 23.52
N GLU A 30 8.91 -15.35 23.57
CA GLU A 30 7.96 -16.01 22.66
C GLU A 30 6.58 -15.35 22.73
N ALA A 31 6.05 -15.23 23.94
CA ALA A 31 4.72 -14.67 24.17
C ALA A 31 4.68 -13.19 23.77
N LYS A 32 5.75 -12.44 24.07
CA LYS A 32 5.88 -11.03 23.69
C LYS A 32 5.96 -10.86 22.18
N ALA A 33 6.74 -11.70 21.49
CA ALA A 33 6.86 -11.67 20.03
C ALA A 33 5.52 -12.01 19.34
N GLU A 34 4.80 -13.01 19.84
CA GLU A 34 3.49 -13.40 19.32
C GLU A 34 2.46 -12.28 19.50
N GLN A 35 2.46 -11.63 20.66
CA GLN A 35 1.57 -10.50 20.94
C GLN A 35 1.86 -9.32 20.00
N ILE A 36 3.14 -8.95 19.84
CA ILE A 36 3.55 -7.88 18.93
C ILE A 36 3.11 -8.18 17.49
N ALA A 37 3.41 -9.39 16.98
CA ALA A 37 3.07 -9.78 15.61
C ALA A 37 1.55 -9.78 15.38
N THR A 38 0.79 -10.29 16.35
CA THR A 38 -0.69 -10.34 16.29
C THR A 38 -1.29 -8.94 16.31
N THR A 39 -0.91 -8.09 17.27
CA THR A 39 -1.43 -6.71 17.34
C THR A 39 -1.05 -5.89 16.12
N LEU A 40 0.15 -6.09 15.57
CA LEU A 40 0.57 -5.42 14.33
C LEU A 40 -0.30 -5.86 13.15
N LYS A 41 -0.56 -7.16 13.01
CA LYS A 41 -1.45 -7.72 11.99
C LYS A 41 -2.88 -7.18 12.15
N ASP A 42 -3.44 -7.21 13.35
CA ASP A 42 -4.81 -6.74 13.61
C ASP A 42 -4.99 -5.25 13.28
N ASN A 43 -4.00 -4.41 13.59
CA ASN A 43 -4.00 -3.00 13.21
C ASN A 43 -4.01 -2.81 11.69
N LEU A 44 -3.20 -3.59 10.97
CA LEU A 44 -3.15 -3.58 9.51
C LEU A 44 -4.46 -4.05 8.89
N GLU A 45 -5.04 -5.12 9.41
CA GLU A 45 -6.31 -5.66 8.94
C GLU A 45 -7.49 -4.71 9.22
N THR A 46 -7.50 -4.04 10.37
CA THR A 46 -8.50 -3.03 10.72
C THR A 46 -8.44 -1.83 9.78
N ALA A 47 -7.23 -1.34 9.49
CA ALA A 47 -7.03 -0.27 8.53
C ALA A 47 -7.42 -0.71 7.11
N PHE A 48 -7.15 -1.97 6.72
CA PHE A 48 -7.61 -2.51 5.45
C PHE A 48 -9.13 -2.61 5.37
N SER A 49 -9.82 -3.06 6.43
CA SER A 49 -11.28 -3.07 6.47
C SER A 49 -11.87 -1.67 6.30
N THR A 50 -11.20 -0.65 6.85
CA THR A 50 -11.60 0.75 6.62
C THR A 50 -11.45 1.11 5.14
N LEU A 51 -10.30 0.82 4.52
CA LEU A 51 -10.08 1.09 3.10
C LEU A 51 -11.04 0.28 2.19
N ASP A 52 -11.34 -0.97 2.52
CA ASP A 52 -12.34 -1.79 1.83
C ASP A 52 -13.68 -1.05 1.78
N SER A 53 -14.21 -0.60 2.93
CA SER A 53 -15.46 0.16 2.94
C SER A 53 -15.41 1.43 2.07
N TRP A 54 -14.25 2.08 1.99
CA TRP A 54 -14.05 3.26 1.16
C TRP A 54 -14.11 2.93 -0.33
N LEU A 55 -13.47 1.84 -0.75
CA LEU A 55 -13.40 1.42 -2.14
C LEU A 55 -14.65 0.66 -2.61
N ALA A 56 -15.28 -0.08 -1.70
CA ALA A 56 -16.33 -1.02 -2.02
C ALA A 56 -17.75 -0.49 -1.73
N GLU A 57 -17.95 0.23 -0.62
CA GLU A 57 -19.29 0.42 -0.07
C GLU A 57 -19.82 1.85 -0.24
N ARG A 58 -18.95 2.86 -0.26
CA ARG A 58 -19.37 4.27 -0.32
C ARG A 58 -19.35 4.87 -1.73
N SER A 59 -20.19 5.88 -1.91
CA SER A 59 -20.16 6.74 -3.10
C SER A 59 -18.94 7.68 -3.04
N GLU A 60 -18.27 7.86 -4.19
CA GLU A 60 -17.13 8.79 -4.31
C GLU A 60 -17.54 10.21 -3.96
N SER A 61 -16.63 10.96 -3.35
CA SER A 61 -16.82 12.40 -3.22
C SER A 61 -16.87 13.05 -4.61
N ASN A 62 -17.74 14.04 -4.76
CA ASN A 62 -17.79 14.92 -5.91
C ASN A 62 -16.44 15.63 -6.07
N GLU A 63 -15.74 15.94 -4.97
CA GLU A 63 -14.38 16.46 -5.02
C GLU A 63 -13.40 15.57 -5.80
N ILE A 64 -13.25 14.30 -5.41
CA ILE A 64 -12.35 13.36 -6.10
C ILE A 64 -12.80 13.17 -7.55
N ARG A 65 -14.10 13.01 -7.77
CA ARG A 65 -14.69 12.91 -9.12
C ARG A 65 -14.36 14.12 -10.00
N ASN A 66 -14.40 15.32 -9.43
CA ASN A 66 -14.11 16.57 -10.15
C ASN A 66 -12.62 16.70 -10.45
N LEU A 67 -11.75 16.38 -9.49
CA LEU A 67 -10.30 16.33 -9.66
C LEU A 67 -9.91 15.35 -10.79
N CYS A 68 -10.60 14.22 -10.89
CA CYS A 68 -10.34 13.20 -11.90
C CYS A 68 -11.18 13.33 -13.18
N GLY A 69 -12.16 14.23 -13.25
CA GLY A 69 -13.12 14.31 -14.37
C GLY A 69 -12.67 15.26 -15.48
N LYS A 70 -12.65 16.56 -15.17
CA LYS A 70 -12.19 17.66 -16.03
C LYS A 70 -11.42 18.65 -15.15
N GLY A 71 -10.10 18.66 -15.22
CA GLY A 71 -9.32 19.63 -14.44
C GLY A 71 -9.34 21.00 -15.10
N LYS A 72 -9.56 22.08 -14.32
CA LYS A 72 -9.08 23.42 -14.74
C LYS A 72 -7.56 23.40 -14.91
N GLU A 73 -6.89 22.64 -14.05
CA GLU A 73 -5.47 22.26 -14.13
C GLU A 73 -5.07 21.62 -15.48
N ASP A 74 -6.02 21.03 -16.18
CA ASP A 74 -5.87 20.36 -17.48
C ASP A 74 -6.39 21.20 -18.66
N GLY A 75 -6.70 22.47 -18.43
CA GLY A 75 -7.35 23.33 -19.41
C GLY A 75 -8.75 22.84 -19.81
N GLY A 76 -9.44 22.13 -18.92
CA GLY A 76 -10.78 21.58 -19.15
C GLY A 76 -10.83 20.32 -20.02
N LYS A 77 -9.68 19.69 -20.29
CA LYS A 77 -9.59 18.50 -21.17
C LYS A 77 -9.98 17.22 -20.45
N PHE A 78 -10.75 16.39 -21.15
CA PHE A 78 -11.09 15.03 -20.74
C PHE A 78 -9.91 14.06 -20.95
N TRP A 79 -10.01 12.89 -20.31
CA TRP A 79 -9.18 11.73 -20.64
C TRP A 79 -9.30 11.36 -22.11
N ARG A 80 -8.14 11.18 -22.76
CA ARG A 80 -8.05 10.71 -24.16
C ARG A 80 -8.19 9.20 -24.23
N GLY A 81 -8.62 8.68 -25.38
CA GLY A 81 -8.79 7.26 -25.64
C GLY A 81 -10.00 7.00 -26.52
N SER A 82 -10.25 5.73 -26.83
CA SER A 82 -11.44 5.28 -27.56
C SER A 82 -12.27 4.30 -26.72
N GLY A 83 -13.56 4.15 -27.05
CA GLY A 83 -14.47 3.26 -26.35
C GLY A 83 -14.54 3.55 -24.85
N VAL A 84 -14.27 2.53 -24.03
CA VAL A 84 -14.34 2.61 -22.55
C VAL A 84 -13.05 3.14 -21.90
N GLU A 85 -11.99 3.39 -22.67
CA GLU A 85 -10.68 3.79 -22.12
C GLU A 85 -10.71 5.11 -21.33
N PRO A 86 -11.40 6.19 -21.77
CA PRO A 86 -11.47 7.43 -21.01
C PRO A 86 -12.11 7.24 -19.62
N GLU A 87 -13.20 6.47 -19.54
CA GLU A 87 -13.85 6.17 -18.26
C GLU A 87 -12.94 5.29 -17.41
N TYR A 88 -12.34 4.24 -17.98
CA TYR A 88 -11.37 3.39 -17.28
C TYR A 88 -10.26 4.17 -16.56
N ARG A 89 -9.65 5.15 -17.24
CA ARG A 89 -8.61 6.00 -16.66
C ARG A 89 -9.14 6.93 -15.57
N LYS A 90 -10.33 7.50 -15.76
CA LYS A 90 -11.01 8.32 -14.75
C LYS A 90 -11.26 7.52 -13.47
N ILE A 91 -11.79 6.29 -13.59
CA ILE A 91 -12.06 5.45 -12.42
C ILE A 91 -10.76 5.05 -11.70
N LEU A 92 -9.69 4.75 -12.46
CA LEU A 92 -8.38 4.52 -11.87
C LEU A 92 -7.87 5.74 -11.09
N CYS A 93 -8.01 6.94 -11.65
CA CYS A 93 -7.68 8.19 -10.95
C CYS A 93 -8.47 8.31 -9.64
N GLU A 94 -9.80 8.15 -9.69
CA GLU A 94 -10.68 8.26 -8.53
C GLU A 94 -10.28 7.26 -7.43
N ALA A 95 -9.95 6.04 -7.82
CA ALA A 95 -9.52 4.99 -6.91
C ALA A 95 -8.17 5.26 -6.24
N ILE A 96 -7.15 5.72 -6.98
CA ILE A 96 -5.84 6.01 -6.38
C ILE A 96 -5.87 7.28 -5.51
N LEU A 97 -6.73 8.25 -5.83
CA LEU A 97 -6.93 9.42 -4.97
C LEU A 97 -7.62 9.05 -3.66
N GLU A 98 -8.59 8.13 -3.69
CA GLU A 98 -9.20 7.60 -2.47
C GLU A 98 -8.13 6.98 -1.53
N ILE A 99 -7.19 6.20 -2.09
CA ILE A 99 -6.07 5.65 -1.34
C ILE A 99 -5.17 6.77 -0.78
N LYS A 100 -4.90 7.82 -1.56
CA LYS A 100 -4.09 8.96 -1.10
C LYS A 100 -4.76 9.69 0.07
N TYR A 101 -6.06 9.93 0.00
CA TYR A 101 -6.83 10.54 1.08
C TYR A 101 -6.84 9.65 2.33
N PHE A 102 -7.01 8.33 2.13
CA PHE A 102 -6.95 7.34 3.21
C PHE A 102 -5.63 7.38 3.96
N MET A 103 -4.51 7.43 3.26
CA MET A 103 -3.18 7.50 3.87
C MET A 103 -2.94 8.77 4.67
N ASN A 104 -3.59 9.88 4.30
CA ASN A 104 -3.53 11.15 5.02
C ASN A 104 -4.62 11.28 6.11
N GLY A 105 -5.42 10.22 6.33
CA GLY A 105 -6.47 10.20 7.33
C GLY A 105 -7.65 11.12 7.01
N VAL A 106 -7.89 11.44 5.74
CA VAL A 106 -9.00 12.30 5.32
C VAL A 106 -10.08 11.47 4.65
N GLU A 107 -11.28 11.47 5.20
CA GLU A 107 -12.47 10.89 4.59
C GLU A 107 -13.30 11.98 3.92
N THR A 108 -13.54 11.81 2.61
CA THR A 108 -14.54 12.56 1.86
C THR A 108 -15.49 11.57 1.19
N LYS A 109 -16.80 11.88 1.20
CA LYS A 109 -17.82 11.08 0.53
C LYS A 109 -19.01 11.92 0.14
N LYS A 110 -19.74 11.46 -0.87
CA LYS A 110 -20.94 12.15 -1.35
C LYS A 110 -22.10 12.02 -0.38
N ALA A 111 -22.78 13.13 -0.13
CA ALA A 111 -23.94 13.17 0.75
C ALA A 111 -25.16 12.45 0.15
N GLY A 112 -26.20 12.25 0.97
CA GLY A 112 -27.48 11.73 0.50
C GLY A 112 -27.41 10.33 -0.10
N LYS A 113 -26.51 9.47 0.40
CA LYS A 113 -26.28 8.11 -0.13
C LYS A 113 -25.88 8.07 -1.61
N GLY A 114 -25.19 9.10 -2.09
CA GLY A 114 -24.61 9.10 -3.44
C GLY A 114 -25.40 9.86 -4.50
N THR A 115 -26.54 10.47 -4.15
CA THR A 115 -27.36 11.25 -5.10
C THR A 115 -27.14 12.75 -4.98
N SER A 116 -26.46 13.21 -3.93
CA SER A 116 -26.25 14.63 -3.67
C SER A 116 -25.21 15.25 -4.60
N PRO A 117 -25.43 16.48 -5.10
CA PRO A 117 -24.38 17.26 -5.75
C PRO A 117 -23.32 17.80 -4.78
N GLN A 118 -23.55 17.67 -3.46
CA GLN A 118 -22.59 18.03 -2.41
C GLN A 118 -21.96 16.80 -1.76
N ASP A 119 -20.78 17.02 -1.18
CA ASP A 119 -20.11 16.08 -0.29
C ASP A 119 -20.54 16.28 1.15
N GLU A 120 -20.44 15.23 1.95
CA GLU A 120 -20.51 15.34 3.41
C GLU A 120 -19.32 16.16 3.92
N THR A 121 -19.46 16.72 5.14
CA THR A 121 -18.33 17.37 5.80
C THR A 121 -17.17 16.38 5.94
N PRO A 122 -15.96 16.73 5.48
CA PRO A 122 -14.80 15.85 5.57
C PRO A 122 -14.52 15.45 7.01
N PHE A 123 -14.26 14.15 7.22
CA PHE A 123 -13.87 13.64 8.53
C PHE A 123 -12.36 13.38 8.54
N VAL A 124 -11.65 14.00 9.48
CA VAL A 124 -10.20 13.83 9.63
C VAL A 124 -9.91 12.93 10.81
N THR A 125 -9.27 11.80 10.54
CA THR A 125 -8.73 10.91 11.57
C THR A 125 -7.35 11.40 12.02
N PRO A 126 -7.14 11.65 13.32
CA PRO A 126 -5.79 11.87 13.86
C PRO A 126 -4.93 10.62 13.64
N LEU A 127 -3.74 10.78 13.08
CA LEU A 127 -2.81 9.68 12.86
C LEU A 127 -1.85 9.52 14.05
N THR A 128 -2.26 8.71 15.03
CA THR A 128 -1.33 8.14 16.02
C THR A 128 -0.25 7.31 15.32
N PRO A 129 0.89 7.00 15.98
CA PRO A 129 1.93 6.17 15.37
C PRO A 129 1.39 4.88 14.75
N GLU A 130 0.42 4.23 15.39
CA GLU A 130 -0.15 2.99 14.86
C GLU A 130 -1.05 3.20 13.66
N LYS A 131 -1.91 4.22 13.72
CA LYS A 131 -2.77 4.59 12.60
C LYS A 131 -1.95 5.06 11.39
N ALA A 132 -0.85 5.77 11.61
CA ALA A 132 0.06 6.20 10.57
C ALA A 132 0.72 4.99 9.90
N TYR A 133 1.37 4.10 10.67
CA TYR A 133 1.97 2.88 10.14
C TYR A 133 0.96 2.05 9.35
N ALA A 134 -0.19 1.76 9.96
CA ALA A 134 -1.20 0.89 9.36
C ALA A 134 -1.76 1.48 8.05
N ARG A 135 -2.14 2.76 8.02
CA ARG A 135 -2.68 3.39 6.81
C ARG A 135 -1.65 3.49 5.69
N CYS A 136 -0.40 3.80 6.01
CA CYS A 136 0.66 3.89 5.01
C CYS A 136 0.91 2.52 4.35
N ILE A 137 1.09 1.46 5.15
CA ILE A 137 1.29 0.10 4.64
C ILE A 137 0.08 -0.37 3.85
N VAL A 138 -1.12 -0.25 4.41
CA VAL A 138 -2.37 -0.66 3.75
C VAL A 138 -2.55 0.06 2.43
N GLY A 139 -2.37 1.38 2.39
CA GLY A 139 -2.54 2.16 1.16
C GLY A 139 -1.54 1.74 0.08
N MET A 140 -0.28 1.53 0.45
CA MET A 140 0.79 1.10 -0.48
C MET A 140 0.54 -0.28 -1.05
N LEU A 141 0.21 -1.25 -0.20
CA LEU A 141 -0.09 -2.60 -0.63
C LEU A 141 -1.40 -2.67 -1.42
N ALA A 142 -2.43 -1.93 -1.03
CA ALA A 142 -3.70 -1.86 -1.76
C ALA A 142 -3.51 -1.27 -3.16
N LEU A 143 -2.72 -0.20 -3.31
CA LEU A 143 -2.41 0.37 -4.62
C LEU A 143 -1.73 -0.67 -5.53
N SER A 144 -0.71 -1.37 -5.01
CA SER A 144 0.02 -2.40 -5.74
C SER A 144 -0.84 -3.61 -6.11
N GLU A 145 -1.60 -4.15 -5.16
CA GLU A 145 -2.35 -5.38 -5.36
C GLU A 145 -3.66 -5.18 -6.14
N ILE A 146 -4.39 -4.09 -5.87
CA ILE A 146 -5.71 -3.84 -6.47
C ILE A 146 -5.58 -3.22 -7.86
N TYR A 147 -4.59 -2.34 -8.06
CA TYR A 147 -4.49 -1.55 -9.29
C TYR A 147 -3.16 -1.72 -10.03
N GLY A 148 -2.12 -2.25 -9.38
CA GLY A 148 -0.78 -2.34 -9.96
C GLY A 148 -0.69 -3.11 -11.28
N ASP A 149 -1.61 -4.04 -11.55
CA ASP A 149 -1.66 -4.80 -12.81
C ASP A 149 -2.52 -4.15 -13.91
N HIS A 150 -2.90 -2.88 -13.76
CA HIS A 150 -3.63 -2.11 -14.77
C HIS A 150 -2.69 -1.43 -15.77
N CYS A 151 -2.89 -1.67 -17.06
CA CYS A 151 -1.98 -1.20 -18.12
C CYS A 151 -1.92 0.32 -18.33
N LYS A 152 -2.86 1.09 -17.76
CA LYS A 152 -2.90 2.55 -17.85
C LYS A 152 -2.60 3.24 -16.51
N LEU A 153 -2.23 2.47 -15.48
CA LEU A 153 -2.00 3.02 -14.15
C LEU A 153 -0.85 4.04 -14.16
N ASP A 154 0.28 3.70 -14.79
CA ASP A 154 1.43 4.62 -14.95
C ASP A 154 1.01 5.98 -15.55
N GLU A 155 0.36 5.95 -16.72
CA GLU A 155 -0.12 7.16 -17.40
C GLU A 155 -1.16 7.95 -16.57
N VAL A 156 -1.97 7.26 -15.76
CA VAL A 156 -2.92 7.90 -14.83
C VAL A 156 -2.17 8.59 -13.69
N ILE A 157 -1.16 7.93 -13.11
CA ILE A 157 -0.31 8.50 -12.06
C ILE A 157 0.45 9.72 -12.57
N GLU A 158 1.06 9.64 -13.76
CA GLU A 158 1.77 10.74 -14.40
C GLU A 158 0.87 11.97 -14.52
N ARG A 159 -0.34 11.80 -15.05
CA ARG A 159 -1.30 12.91 -15.13
C ARG A 159 -1.68 13.44 -13.74
N VAL A 160 -1.91 12.57 -12.77
CA VAL A 160 -2.23 13.00 -11.40
C VAL A 160 -1.09 13.84 -10.81
N GLN A 161 0.16 13.46 -11.05
CA GLN A 161 1.33 14.21 -10.60
C GLN A 161 1.44 15.57 -11.31
N ASP A 162 1.28 15.60 -12.62
CA ASP A 162 1.51 16.79 -13.44
C ASP A 162 0.39 17.83 -13.39
N LYS A 163 -0.83 17.40 -13.08
CA LYS A 163 -2.04 18.20 -13.28
C LYS A 163 -2.93 18.22 -12.05
N VAL A 164 -3.08 17.12 -11.33
CA VAL A 164 -4.05 17.03 -10.23
C VAL A 164 -3.41 17.29 -8.86
N SER A 165 -2.10 17.11 -8.74
CA SER A 165 -1.36 17.15 -7.47
C SER A 165 -1.53 18.46 -6.70
N ALA A 166 -1.52 19.61 -7.39
CA ALA A 166 -1.73 20.92 -6.77
C ALA A 166 -3.11 21.02 -6.12
N GLY A 167 -4.17 20.60 -6.82
CA GLY A 167 -5.53 20.55 -6.29
C GLY A 167 -5.65 19.61 -5.09
N ILE A 168 -5.04 18.42 -5.16
CA ILE A 168 -5.03 17.46 -4.04
C ILE A 168 -4.32 18.07 -2.83
N GLN A 169 -3.14 18.67 -3.01
CA GLN A 169 -2.40 19.30 -1.94
C GLN A 169 -3.18 20.47 -1.32
N GLN A 170 -3.84 21.28 -2.14
CA GLN A 170 -4.69 22.37 -1.65
C GLN A 170 -5.82 21.84 -0.77
N LYS A 171 -6.52 20.79 -1.20
CA LYS A 171 -7.62 20.18 -0.43
C LYS A 171 -7.15 19.54 0.87
N LEU A 172 -6.11 18.71 0.80
CA LEU A 172 -5.54 18.09 2.00
C LEU A 172 -5.06 19.15 3.00
N ASN A 173 -4.37 20.21 2.54
CA ASN A 173 -3.96 21.30 3.42
C ASN A 173 -5.15 22.01 4.08
N ALA A 174 -6.23 22.26 3.33
CA ALA A 174 -7.43 22.90 3.87
C ALA A 174 -8.12 22.06 4.97
N TYR A 175 -8.08 20.73 4.86
CA TYR A 175 -8.68 19.84 5.86
C TYR A 175 -7.78 19.57 7.07
N LEU A 176 -6.46 19.56 6.85
CA LEU A 176 -5.50 19.17 7.87
C LEU A 176 -5.03 20.36 8.72
N VAL A 177 -5.15 21.61 8.25
CA VAL A 177 -4.70 22.78 9.00
C VAL A 177 -5.83 23.30 9.92
N PRO A 178 -5.51 23.75 11.15
CA PRO A 178 -4.19 23.71 11.80
C PRO A 178 -3.88 22.40 12.54
N ASN A 179 -4.90 21.59 12.84
CA ASN A 179 -4.83 20.58 13.91
C ASN A 179 -4.18 19.24 13.51
N TYR A 180 -4.06 18.95 12.21
CA TYR A 180 -3.64 17.65 11.69
C TYR A 180 -2.55 17.77 10.62
N ARG A 181 -1.79 18.87 10.62
CA ARG A 181 -0.71 19.11 9.64
C ARG A 181 0.31 17.97 9.57
N THR A 182 0.53 17.27 10.68
CA THR A 182 1.44 16.11 10.77
C THR A 182 0.95 14.88 10.02
N ASN A 183 -0.34 14.78 9.67
CA ASN A 183 -0.86 13.72 8.82
C ASN A 183 -0.32 13.84 7.39
N LEU A 184 -0.11 15.08 6.92
CA LEU A 184 0.31 15.33 5.55
C LEU A 184 1.66 14.65 5.31
N ASP A 185 1.73 13.84 4.26
CA ASP A 185 2.98 13.21 3.83
C ASP A 185 3.65 12.33 4.91
N ILE A 186 2.91 11.88 5.94
CA ILE A 186 3.46 11.06 7.03
C ILE A 186 4.11 9.76 6.50
N CYS A 187 3.59 9.25 5.37
CA CYS A 187 4.06 8.02 4.74
C CYS A 187 5.42 8.13 4.04
N LYS A 188 6.00 9.33 3.87
CA LYS A 188 7.39 9.46 3.40
C LYS A 188 8.41 8.82 4.35
N LYS A 189 8.00 8.58 5.61
CA LYS A 189 8.82 7.96 6.65
C LYS A 189 8.89 6.44 6.56
N ILE A 190 8.18 5.81 5.62
CA ILE A 190 8.25 4.36 5.41
C ILE A 190 9.63 3.96 4.89
N THR A 191 10.20 2.93 5.49
CA THR A 191 11.48 2.30 5.14
C THR A 191 11.26 0.90 4.57
N ASN A 192 12.34 0.27 4.07
CA ASN A 192 12.30 -1.11 3.61
C ASN A 192 11.83 -2.08 4.70
N THR A 193 12.27 -1.88 5.94
CA THR A 193 11.87 -2.71 7.09
C THR A 193 10.36 -2.61 7.32
N ASP A 194 9.81 -1.39 7.33
CA ASP A 194 8.38 -1.15 7.49
C ASP A 194 7.57 -1.96 6.47
N LEU A 195 7.99 -1.88 5.21
CA LEU A 195 7.27 -2.44 4.09
C LEU A 195 7.42 -3.96 3.99
N ILE A 196 8.59 -4.53 4.29
CA ILE A 196 8.79 -5.99 4.34
C ILE A 196 7.89 -6.61 5.43
N VAL A 197 7.89 -6.03 6.63
CA VAL A 197 7.05 -6.51 7.75
C VAL A 197 5.57 -6.40 7.38
N GLY A 198 5.14 -5.22 6.90
CA GLY A 198 3.76 -4.97 6.52
C GLY A 198 3.27 -5.88 5.38
N ARG A 199 4.09 -6.06 4.34
CA ARG A 199 3.81 -6.97 3.21
C ARG A 199 3.65 -8.40 3.70
N SER A 200 4.57 -8.87 4.53
CA SER A 200 4.58 -10.25 5.05
C SER A 200 3.33 -10.57 5.89
N LEU A 201 2.74 -9.58 6.56
CA LEU A 201 1.55 -9.77 7.38
C LEU A 201 0.22 -9.61 6.61
N LEU A 202 0.18 -8.74 5.59
CA LEU A 202 -1.10 -8.29 5.02
C LEU A 202 -1.29 -8.62 3.53
N HIS A 203 -0.23 -8.83 2.76
CA HIS A 203 -0.32 -8.97 1.30
C HIS A 203 -1.30 -10.06 0.86
N ASP A 204 -1.24 -11.26 1.48
CA ASP A 204 -2.11 -12.38 1.10
C ASP A 204 -3.60 -12.07 1.31
N LYS A 205 -3.93 -11.29 2.36
CA LYS A 205 -5.30 -10.87 2.64
C LYS A 205 -5.81 -9.90 1.57
N ILE A 206 -5.01 -8.90 1.20
CA ILE A 206 -5.38 -7.93 0.14
C ILE A 206 -5.51 -8.64 -1.20
N LYS A 207 -4.56 -9.53 -1.54
CA LYS A 207 -4.60 -10.31 -2.77
C LYS A 207 -5.85 -11.18 -2.84
N GLY A 208 -6.12 -11.98 -1.81
CA GLY A 208 -7.31 -12.83 -1.76
C GLY A 208 -8.62 -12.04 -1.85
N TRP A 209 -8.70 -10.90 -1.17
CA TRP A 209 -9.85 -10.00 -1.27
C TRP A 209 -10.01 -9.42 -2.69
N THR A 210 -8.92 -9.00 -3.31
CA THR A 210 -8.91 -8.42 -4.68
C THR A 210 -9.38 -9.44 -5.69
N ASP A 211 -8.80 -10.65 -5.66
CA ASP A 211 -9.15 -11.75 -6.55
C ASP A 211 -10.63 -12.14 -6.36
N GLY A 212 -11.11 -12.18 -5.11
CA GLY A 212 -12.51 -12.44 -4.78
C GLY A 212 -13.48 -11.39 -5.36
N LYS A 213 -13.19 -10.10 -5.19
CA LYS A 213 -14.02 -9.01 -5.75
C LYS A 213 -14.04 -9.03 -7.28
N ARG A 214 -12.89 -9.30 -7.91
CA ARG A 214 -12.76 -9.41 -9.36
C ARG A 214 -13.51 -10.61 -9.93
N ALA A 215 -13.48 -11.75 -9.25
CA ALA A 215 -14.19 -12.97 -9.64
C ALA A 215 -15.72 -12.83 -9.60
N GLN A 216 -16.26 -11.98 -8.72
CA GLN A 216 -17.70 -11.71 -8.64
C GLN A 216 -18.26 -10.98 -9.87
N GLY A 217 -17.40 -10.37 -10.70
CA GLY A 217 -17.80 -9.73 -11.96
C GLY A 217 -18.94 -8.72 -11.77
N ASN A 218 -20.04 -8.89 -12.50
CA ASN A 218 -21.19 -7.98 -12.41
C ASN A 218 -21.89 -7.97 -11.04
N ARG A 219 -21.71 -8.99 -10.21
CA ARG A 219 -22.33 -9.12 -8.88
C ARG A 219 -21.52 -8.44 -7.77
N ALA A 220 -20.29 -7.99 -8.06
CA ALA A 220 -19.44 -7.36 -7.07
C ALA A 220 -20.02 -6.02 -6.61
N ILE A 221 -20.06 -5.83 -5.29
CA ILE A 221 -20.17 -4.51 -4.66
C ILE A 221 -18.77 -3.86 -4.71
N GLY A 222 -18.70 -2.56 -4.96
CA GLY A 222 -17.43 -1.85 -5.12
C GLY A 222 -17.07 -1.57 -6.57
N TRP A 223 -17.76 -0.58 -7.13
CA TRP A 223 -17.61 -0.21 -8.53
C TRP A 223 -16.17 0.24 -8.87
N ARG A 224 -15.38 0.77 -7.92
CA ARG A 224 -13.98 1.16 -8.16
C ARG A 224 -13.01 -0.01 -8.32
N ILE A 225 -13.37 -1.20 -7.84
CA ILE A 225 -12.59 -2.42 -8.12
C ILE A 225 -13.18 -3.13 -9.35
N LYS A 226 -14.51 -3.24 -9.36
CA LYS A 226 -15.26 -3.94 -10.40
C LYS A 226 -15.10 -3.31 -11.78
N MET A 227 -15.39 -2.00 -11.92
CA MET A 227 -15.45 -1.35 -13.23
C MET A 227 -14.09 -1.31 -13.92
N PRO A 228 -12.98 -0.95 -13.24
CA PRO A 228 -11.67 -1.02 -13.87
C PRO A 228 -11.35 -2.45 -14.31
N TRP A 229 -11.62 -3.46 -13.49
CA TRP A 229 -11.34 -4.85 -13.88
C TRP A 229 -12.18 -5.33 -15.06
N GLN A 230 -13.43 -4.88 -15.17
CA GLN A 230 -14.28 -5.17 -16.33
C GLN A 230 -13.72 -4.55 -17.61
N TYR A 231 -13.33 -3.28 -17.55
CA TYR A 231 -12.74 -2.59 -18.68
C TYR A 231 -11.33 -3.08 -19.02
N TRP A 232 -10.61 -3.64 -18.05
CA TRP A 232 -9.25 -4.14 -18.23
C TRP A 232 -9.15 -5.11 -19.41
N GLN A 233 -10.14 -5.98 -19.62
CA GLN A 233 -10.11 -6.92 -20.76
C GLN A 233 -10.10 -6.18 -22.10
N SER A 234 -10.97 -5.18 -22.25
CA SER A 234 -11.07 -4.37 -23.47
C SER A 234 -9.86 -3.47 -23.66
N VAL A 235 -9.44 -2.77 -22.61
CA VAL A 235 -8.39 -1.75 -22.67
C VAL A 235 -7.00 -2.37 -22.67
N CYS A 236 -6.76 -3.34 -21.80
CA CYS A 236 -5.44 -3.90 -21.55
C CYS A 236 -5.19 -5.22 -22.27
N ASN A 237 -6.22 -5.96 -22.70
CA ASN A 237 -6.05 -7.32 -23.18
C ASN A 237 -6.83 -7.70 -24.45
N LYS A 238 -7.17 -6.72 -25.30
CA LYS A 238 -7.84 -6.96 -26.60
C LYS A 238 -9.07 -7.88 -26.46
N ASN A 239 -9.90 -7.62 -25.45
CA ASN A 239 -11.11 -8.36 -25.07
C ASN A 239 -10.88 -9.80 -24.59
N LYS A 240 -9.67 -10.15 -24.14
CA LYS A 240 -9.38 -11.46 -23.54
C LYS A 240 -9.40 -11.37 -22.01
N LYS A 241 -10.02 -12.36 -21.37
CA LYS A 241 -9.88 -12.56 -19.91
C LYS A 241 -8.43 -12.95 -19.60
N PRO A 242 -7.80 -12.38 -18.57
CA PRO A 242 -6.53 -12.91 -18.10
C PRO A 242 -6.76 -14.29 -17.48
N GLU A 243 -5.80 -15.19 -17.66
CA GLU A 243 -5.75 -16.44 -16.92
C GLU A 243 -5.38 -16.18 -15.45
N GLN A 244 -5.66 -17.14 -14.58
CA GLN A 244 -5.11 -17.14 -13.23
C GLN A 244 -3.58 -17.22 -13.35
N ASP A 245 -2.86 -16.30 -12.69
CA ASP A 245 -1.40 -16.16 -12.77
C ASP A 245 -0.85 -15.75 -14.15
N ASP A 246 -1.64 -15.03 -14.94
CA ASP A 246 -1.21 -14.46 -16.23
C ASP A 246 0.10 -13.65 -16.04
N PRO A 247 1.23 -14.05 -16.68
CA PRO A 247 2.51 -13.37 -16.52
C PRO A 247 2.46 -11.89 -16.95
N LYS A 248 1.46 -11.52 -17.76
CA LYS A 248 1.20 -10.13 -18.11
C LYS A 248 0.81 -9.28 -16.92
N LEU A 249 0.01 -9.80 -15.98
CA LEU A 249 -0.41 -9.06 -14.78
C LEU A 249 0.82 -8.73 -13.93
N ASN A 250 1.68 -9.72 -13.71
CA ASN A 250 2.94 -9.54 -12.98
C ASN A 250 3.88 -8.56 -13.69
N LYS A 251 3.97 -8.62 -15.03
CA LYS A 251 4.75 -7.67 -15.82
C LYS A 251 4.21 -6.24 -15.68
N LEU A 252 2.90 -6.04 -15.78
CA LEU A 252 2.27 -4.73 -15.61
C LEU A 252 2.53 -4.18 -14.20
N ARG A 253 2.42 -5.03 -13.18
CA ARG A 253 2.74 -4.66 -11.79
C ARG A 253 4.18 -4.18 -11.64
N GLN A 254 5.14 -4.89 -12.24
CA GLN A 254 6.54 -4.48 -12.23
C GLN A 254 6.76 -3.17 -13.01
N GLN A 255 6.10 -2.99 -14.15
CA GLN A 255 6.20 -1.75 -14.94
C GLN A 255 5.63 -0.53 -14.20
N ASN A 256 4.57 -0.72 -13.41
CA ASN A 256 3.93 0.37 -12.65
C ASN A 256 4.63 0.63 -11.30
N ALA A 257 5.63 -0.16 -10.89
CA ALA A 257 6.17 -0.16 -9.53
C ALA A 257 6.78 1.20 -9.11
N GLU A 258 7.58 1.80 -10.00
CA GLU A 258 8.24 3.08 -9.74
C GLU A 258 7.22 4.23 -9.64
N SER A 259 6.27 4.28 -10.57
CA SER A 259 5.23 5.31 -10.59
C SER A 259 4.32 5.22 -9.36
N MET A 260 3.97 4.01 -8.92
CA MET A 260 3.27 3.81 -7.64
C MET A 260 4.10 4.32 -6.46
N ALA A 261 5.39 4.02 -6.39
CA ALA A 261 6.26 4.52 -5.32
C ALA A 261 6.33 6.06 -5.32
N THR A 262 6.48 6.70 -6.49
CA THR A 262 6.49 8.16 -6.62
C THR A 262 5.15 8.78 -6.23
N PHE A 263 4.02 8.20 -6.65
CA PHE A 263 2.67 8.67 -6.26
C PHE A 263 2.48 8.64 -4.73
N MET A 264 3.02 7.62 -4.09
CA MET A 264 2.99 7.46 -2.63
C MET A 264 4.02 8.32 -1.90
N ASN A 265 4.85 9.06 -2.63
CA ASN A 265 5.90 9.94 -2.11
C ASN A 265 6.97 9.14 -1.33
N LEU A 266 7.24 7.92 -1.76
CA LEU A 266 8.26 7.07 -1.15
C LEU A 266 9.66 7.58 -1.49
N ASN A 267 10.55 7.58 -0.51
CA ASN A 267 11.97 7.85 -0.75
C ASN A 267 12.63 6.59 -1.34
N ASP A 268 12.44 6.38 -2.65
CA ASP A 268 12.90 5.19 -3.36
C ASP A 268 14.37 5.28 -3.85
N THR A 269 15.14 6.20 -3.27
CA THR A 269 16.52 6.46 -3.67
C THR A 269 17.43 5.32 -3.23
N LYS A 270 18.02 4.58 -4.18
CA LYS A 270 19.04 3.57 -3.89
C LYS A 270 20.33 4.27 -3.45
N SER A 271 20.80 4.01 -2.24
CA SER A 271 22.08 4.56 -1.78
C SER A 271 23.27 3.74 -2.30
N ASN A 272 23.07 2.45 -2.59
CA ASN A 272 24.07 1.55 -3.18
C ASN A 272 23.46 0.59 -4.22
N THR A 273 24.31 -0.04 -5.05
CA THR A 273 23.91 -1.06 -6.05
C THR A 273 23.28 -2.32 -5.44
N ASN A 274 23.51 -2.60 -4.16
CA ASN A 274 22.92 -3.72 -3.44
C ASN A 274 21.65 -3.35 -2.65
N ASP A 275 21.28 -2.07 -2.62
CA ASP A 275 20.08 -1.62 -1.94
C ASP A 275 18.83 -1.96 -2.74
N VAL A 276 17.83 -2.45 -2.02
CA VAL A 276 16.51 -2.77 -2.53
C VAL A 276 15.68 -1.50 -2.56
N SER A 277 15.01 -1.24 -3.67
CA SER A 277 14.01 -0.18 -3.75
C SER A 277 12.72 -0.59 -3.04
N LEU A 278 12.04 0.38 -2.45
CA LEU A 278 10.67 0.24 -1.94
C LEU A 278 9.73 -0.20 -3.06
N SER A 279 9.89 0.32 -4.28
CA SER A 279 9.14 -0.14 -5.47
C SER A 279 9.27 -1.64 -5.72
N ASP A 280 10.48 -2.20 -5.55
CA ASP A 280 10.72 -3.63 -5.68
C ASP A 280 10.01 -4.43 -4.58
N ILE A 281 10.05 -3.95 -3.34
CA ILE A 281 9.35 -4.59 -2.21
C ILE A 281 7.83 -4.59 -2.44
N LEU A 282 7.27 -3.55 -3.07
CA LEU A 282 5.83 -3.47 -3.35
C LEU A 282 5.33 -4.54 -4.33
N VAL A 283 6.18 -5.07 -5.20
CA VAL A 283 5.71 -5.86 -6.35
C VAL A 283 6.35 -7.25 -6.44
N LYS A 284 7.49 -7.50 -5.80
CA LYS A 284 8.21 -8.77 -5.91
C LYS A 284 7.98 -9.68 -4.70
N ASP A 285 7.69 -10.96 -4.96
CA ASP A 285 7.31 -11.92 -3.93
C ASP A 285 8.47 -12.35 -3.03
N GLU A 286 9.73 -12.20 -3.46
CA GLU A 286 10.89 -12.48 -2.61
C GLU A 286 11.00 -11.61 -1.35
N TYR A 287 10.25 -10.51 -1.27
CA TYR A 287 10.20 -9.64 -0.10
C TYR A 287 9.02 -9.92 0.83
N LYS A 288 8.18 -10.91 0.49
CA LYS A 288 7.14 -11.43 1.37
C LYS A 288 7.70 -12.65 2.09
N LEU A 289 7.89 -12.52 3.40
CA LEU A 289 8.32 -13.63 4.25
C LEU A 289 7.10 -14.44 4.71
N PRO A 290 7.23 -15.76 4.88
CA PRO A 290 6.22 -16.55 5.57
C PRO A 290 5.97 -16.03 7.00
N GLU A 291 4.72 -16.07 7.46
CA GLU A 291 4.34 -15.55 8.79
C GLU A 291 5.18 -16.19 9.92
N SER A 292 5.43 -17.51 9.84
CA SER A 292 6.26 -18.23 10.81
C SER A 292 7.72 -17.74 10.84
N THR A 293 8.27 -17.39 9.69
CA THR A 293 9.61 -16.82 9.56
C THR A 293 9.65 -15.42 10.15
N LEU A 294 8.64 -14.59 9.87
CA LEU A 294 8.55 -13.25 10.45
C LEU A 294 8.44 -13.31 11.98
N LYS A 295 7.60 -14.19 12.54
CA LYS A 295 7.46 -14.38 13.99
C LYS A 295 8.78 -14.79 14.64
N ARG A 296 9.55 -15.69 14.00
CA ARG A 296 10.90 -16.06 14.47
C ARG A 296 11.84 -14.87 14.50
N ILE A 297 11.85 -14.04 13.46
CA ILE A 297 12.71 -12.85 13.37
C ILE A 297 12.31 -11.81 14.43
N VAL A 298 11.01 -11.58 14.63
CA VAL A 298 10.48 -10.71 15.68
C VAL A 298 10.92 -11.21 17.07
N ARG A 299 10.83 -12.53 17.32
CA ARG A 299 11.29 -13.15 18.58
C ARG A 299 12.77 -12.93 18.82
N SER A 300 13.62 -13.13 17.82
CA SER A 300 15.06 -12.86 17.97
C SER A 300 15.37 -11.38 18.19
N ALA A 301 14.50 -10.48 17.75
CA ALA A 301 14.66 -9.05 17.91
C ALA A 301 14.09 -8.53 19.24
N VAL A 302 13.51 -9.36 20.11
CA VAL A 302 12.99 -8.90 21.40
C VAL A 302 14.12 -8.30 22.24
N SER A 303 13.94 -7.06 22.67
CA SER A 303 14.89 -6.38 23.55
C SER A 303 14.65 -6.76 25.01
N ASP A 304 15.74 -7.03 25.72
CA ASP A 304 15.78 -7.18 27.18
C ASP A 304 15.63 -5.83 27.92
N ASP A 305 15.82 -4.71 27.21
CA ASP A 305 15.80 -3.35 27.77
C ASP A 305 14.37 -2.78 27.93
N SER A 306 13.47 -3.60 28.47
CA SER A 306 12.04 -3.27 28.60
C SER A 306 11.75 -2.13 29.58
N GLY A 307 12.71 -1.73 30.42
CA GLY A 307 12.52 -0.72 31.47
C GLY A 307 12.61 0.75 31.03
N THR A 308 13.24 1.04 29.88
CA THR A 308 13.50 2.43 29.48
C THR A 308 12.26 3.08 28.79
N PRO A 309 11.76 4.23 29.28
CA PRO A 309 10.68 4.98 28.64
C PRO A 309 11.07 5.41 27.22
N GLY A 310 10.17 5.21 26.25
CA GLY A 310 10.42 5.56 24.85
C GLY A 310 11.35 4.61 24.08
N ALA A 311 11.89 3.55 24.70
CA ALA A 311 12.66 2.54 23.98
C ALA A 311 11.75 1.51 23.31
N SER A 312 12.01 1.18 22.04
CA SER A 312 11.28 0.11 21.34
C SER A 312 11.39 -1.23 22.09
N PRO A 313 10.30 -2.02 22.19
CA PRO A 313 10.33 -3.38 22.71
C PRO A 313 11.18 -4.34 21.88
N LEU A 314 11.57 -3.94 20.67
CA LEU A 314 12.41 -4.70 19.75
C LEU A 314 13.69 -3.93 19.40
N ASN A 315 14.79 -4.65 19.24
CA ASN A 315 16.05 -4.13 18.73
C ASN A 315 15.91 -3.95 17.22
N MET A 316 15.69 -2.70 16.78
CA MET A 316 15.41 -2.37 15.38
C MET A 316 16.57 -2.71 14.44
N GLU A 317 17.81 -2.62 14.91
CA GLU A 317 18.98 -2.99 14.11
C GLU A 317 19.06 -4.50 13.91
N ASN A 318 18.84 -5.27 14.98
CA ASN A 318 18.79 -6.74 14.88
C ASN A 318 17.63 -7.18 13.96
N LEU A 319 16.45 -6.58 14.13
CA LEU A 319 15.28 -6.84 13.27
C LEU A 319 15.63 -6.60 11.79
N LYS A 320 16.20 -5.44 11.48
CA LYS A 320 16.61 -5.06 10.12
C LYS A 320 17.64 -6.02 9.54
N GLN A 321 18.64 -6.42 10.32
CA GLN A 321 19.68 -7.35 9.90
C GLN A 321 19.11 -8.74 9.56
N GLU A 322 18.30 -9.32 10.45
CA GLU A 322 17.72 -10.64 10.23
C GLU A 322 16.69 -10.66 9.08
N LEU A 323 15.89 -9.60 8.93
CA LEU A 323 15.00 -9.45 7.76
C LEU A 323 15.79 -9.43 6.46
N ASN A 324 16.85 -8.62 6.37
CA ASN A 324 17.68 -8.53 5.18
C ASN A 324 18.33 -9.88 4.84
N LYS A 325 18.84 -10.59 5.85
CA LYS A 325 19.46 -11.91 5.68
C LYS A 325 18.47 -12.96 5.15
N GLU A 326 17.25 -12.98 5.68
CA GLU A 326 16.22 -13.92 5.22
C GLU A 326 15.76 -13.60 3.79
N VAL A 327 15.57 -12.32 3.46
CA VAL A 327 15.24 -11.87 2.10
C VAL A 327 16.33 -12.29 1.10
N GLN A 328 17.61 -12.11 1.43
CA GLN A 328 18.71 -12.56 0.55
C GLN A 328 18.72 -14.09 0.38
N THR A 329 18.39 -14.82 1.44
CA THR A 329 18.27 -16.29 1.40
C THR A 329 17.13 -16.72 0.47
N GLN A 330 15.96 -16.08 0.56
CA GLN A 330 14.80 -16.35 -0.30
C GLN A 330 15.10 -16.02 -1.77
N LYS A 331 15.75 -14.89 -2.05
CA LYS A 331 16.25 -14.55 -3.40
C LYS A 331 17.19 -15.62 -3.96
N GLY A 332 18.12 -16.12 -3.14
CA GLY A 332 19.03 -17.21 -3.53
C GLY A 332 18.30 -18.51 -3.88
N LYS A 333 17.27 -18.88 -3.10
CA LYS A 333 16.41 -20.05 -3.38
C LYS A 333 15.64 -19.88 -4.69
N ASN A 334 15.03 -18.71 -4.91
CA ASN A 334 14.25 -18.43 -6.12
C ASN A 334 15.12 -18.47 -7.39
N ARG A 335 16.36 -17.95 -7.34
CA ARG A 335 17.33 -18.05 -8.44
C ARG A 335 17.70 -19.51 -8.77
N LYS A 336 17.89 -20.36 -7.75
CA LYS A 336 18.20 -21.78 -7.97
C LYS A 336 17.01 -22.53 -8.58
N SER A 337 15.78 -22.21 -8.16
CA SER A 337 14.55 -22.81 -8.71
C SER A 337 14.30 -22.43 -10.17
N SER A 338 14.54 -21.17 -10.55
CA SER A 338 14.35 -20.71 -11.95
C SER A 338 15.39 -21.31 -12.91
N THR A 339 16.61 -21.56 -12.43
CA THR A 339 17.67 -22.19 -13.23
C THR A 339 17.38 -23.66 -13.50
N PHE A 340 16.74 -24.38 -12.56
CA PHE A 340 16.33 -25.77 -12.73
C PHE A 340 15.22 -25.95 -13.78
N HIS A 341 14.25 -25.03 -13.85
CA HIS A 341 13.20 -25.07 -14.87
C HIS A 341 13.69 -24.75 -16.28
N HIS A 342 14.80 -24.02 -16.44
CA HIS A 342 15.43 -23.84 -17.75
C HIS A 342 16.25 -25.07 -18.20
N ALA A 343 16.78 -25.86 -17.27
CA ALA A 343 17.59 -27.03 -17.59
C ALA A 343 16.78 -28.26 -18.04
N THR A 344 15.50 -28.36 -17.66
CA THR A 344 14.62 -29.50 -18.03
C THR A 344 13.87 -29.29 -19.35
N GLY A 345 14.07 -28.15 -20.03
CA GLY A 345 13.50 -27.86 -21.35
C GLY A 345 14.24 -28.48 -22.55
N LYS A 346 15.19 -29.40 -22.32
CA LYS A 346 15.81 -30.17 -23.41
C LYS A 346 14.85 -31.27 -23.87
N LYS A 347 14.21 -31.03 -25.02
CA LYS A 347 13.66 -32.10 -25.86
C LYS A 347 14.78 -33.13 -26.11
N ILE A 348 14.47 -34.39 -25.84
CA ILE A 348 15.22 -35.57 -26.24
C ILE A 348 14.22 -36.39 -27.08
N PRO A 349 14.66 -36.93 -28.24
CA PRO A 349 14.33 -36.47 -29.59
C PRO A 349 12.89 -36.73 -30.06
#